data_AF-A0A108C9J6-F1
#
_entry.id   AF-A0A108C9J6-F1
#
_cell.length_a   1.000
_cell.length_b   1.000
_cell.length_c   1.000
_cell.angle_alpha   90.00
_cell.angle_beta   90.00
_cell.angle_gamma   90.00
#
_symmetry.space_group_name_H-M   'P 1'
#
loop_
_entity.id
_entity.type
_entity.pdbx_description
1 polymer ?
#
loop_
_entity_poly.entity_id
_entity_poly.type
_entity_poly.pdbx_seq_one_letter_code
_entity_poly.pdbx_strand_id
1 'polypeptide(L)'
;MDTPADVLNIAADRLEPGTVRLTVISAKGIGVPDQTLLDLVRAKVVPETVRPLNDTVLVEAAIKITYSIDAVIYVGGGPDQKVVRDARRKVLDGVVAKSRRLRASTPRSAIERTLHASSSGVTGIDLATPVDYMCDLREFT
;
A
#
# COMPACT_ATOMS: atom_id res chain seq x y z
N MET A 1 -8.06 -6.96 -22.20
CA MET A 1 -8.64 -6.02 -21.22
C MET A 1 -7.56 -5.00 -20.89
N ASP A 2 -7.40 -3.97 -21.73
CA ASP A 2 -6.37 -2.94 -21.58
C ASP A 2 -6.67 -2.02 -20.40
N THR A 3 -6.30 -2.42 -19.18
CA THR A 3 -6.20 -1.44 -18.09
C THR A 3 -5.18 -0.39 -18.54
N PRO A 4 -5.47 0.92 -18.47
CA PRO A 4 -4.46 1.94 -18.74
C PRO A 4 -3.22 1.57 -17.93
N ALA A 5 -2.04 1.49 -18.56
CA ALA A 5 -0.80 0.98 -17.97
C ALA A 5 -0.38 1.71 -16.66
N ASP A 6 -1.08 2.80 -16.35
CA ASP A 6 -0.87 3.68 -15.22
C ASP A 6 -1.73 3.35 -13.98
N VAL A 7 -2.57 2.31 -14.04
CA VAL A 7 -3.37 1.84 -12.89
C VAL A 7 -2.64 0.71 -12.18
N LEU A 8 -2.36 0.88 -10.89
CA LEU A 8 -1.71 -0.15 -10.07
C LEU A 8 -2.70 -1.16 -9.52
N ASN A 9 -3.84 -0.66 -9.02
CA ASN A 9 -4.86 -1.47 -8.36
C ASN A 9 -6.21 -0.75 -8.39
N ILE A 10 -7.29 -1.52 -8.46
CA ILE A 10 -8.67 -1.05 -8.36
C ILE A 10 -9.38 -1.94 -7.35
N ALA A 11 -9.98 -1.34 -6.32
CA ALA A 11 -10.88 -2.04 -5.42
C ALA A 11 -12.32 -1.61 -5.70
N ALA A 12 -13.23 -2.59 -5.81
CA ALA A 12 -14.66 -2.34 -5.86
C ALA A 12 -15.28 -2.62 -4.49
N ASP A 13 -16.16 -1.72 -4.07
CA ASP A 13 -16.84 -1.79 -2.78
C ASP A 13 -18.30 -1.36 -2.95
N ARG A 14 -19.22 -1.96 -2.20
CA ARG A 14 -20.65 -1.61 -2.29
C ARG A 14 -20.98 -0.66 -1.15
N LEU A 15 -21.35 0.58 -1.49
CA LEU A 15 -21.75 1.58 -0.49
C LEU A 15 -23.21 1.36 -0.07
N GLU A 16 -24.07 1.15 -1.06
CA GLU A 16 -25.52 0.99 -0.89
C GLU A 16 -26.05 0.00 -1.94
N PRO A 17 -27.25 -0.59 -1.75
CA PRO A 17 -27.90 -1.37 -2.80
C PRO A 17 -28.09 -0.49 -4.04
N GLY A 18 -27.54 -0.90 -5.19
CA GLY A 18 -27.58 -0.07 -6.38
C GLY A 18 -26.40 0.89 -6.55
N THR A 19 -25.43 0.95 -5.62
CA THR A 19 -24.27 1.86 -5.73
C THR A 19 -22.96 1.14 -5.46
N VAL A 20 -22.11 1.06 -6.48
CA VAL A 20 -20.77 0.47 -6.42
C VAL A 20 -19.72 1.58 -6.50
N ARG A 21 -18.78 1.57 -5.57
CA ARG A 21 -17.64 2.48 -5.54
C ARG A 21 -16.38 1.75 -6.01
N LEU A 22 -15.68 2.36 -6.96
CA LEU A 22 -14.38 1.95 -7.45
C LEU A 22 -13.32 2.91 -6.89
N THR A 23 -12.44 2.37 -6.06
CA THR A 23 -11.27 3.10 -5.56
C THR A 23 -10.07 2.75 -6.41
N VAL A 24 -9.41 3.77 -6.98
CA VAL A 24 -8.29 3.58 -7.92
C VAL A 24 -6.97 4.04 -7.29
N ILE A 25 -5.93 3.22 -7.43
CA ILE A 25 -4.53 3.59 -7.18
C ILE A 25 -3.80 3.71 -8.51
N SER A 26 -3.03 4.79 -8.68
CA SER A 26 -2.12 4.93 -9.80
C SER A 26 -0.78 4.23 -9.54
N ALA A 27 -0.19 3.64 -10.58
CA ALA A 27 1.18 3.13 -10.53
C ALA A 27 2.22 4.26 -10.61
N LYS A 28 1.83 5.47 -11.04
CA LYS A 28 2.72 6.61 -11.21
C LYS A 28 2.86 7.43 -9.93
N GLY A 29 4.07 7.97 -9.73
CA GLY A 29 4.36 8.97 -8.70
C GLY A 29 4.01 8.52 -7.29
N ILE A 30 3.19 9.31 -6.60
CA ILE A 30 2.78 9.10 -5.19
C ILE A 30 1.63 8.11 -5.01
N GLY A 31 1.07 7.55 -6.09
CA GLY A 31 0.02 6.52 -6.03
C GLY A 31 -1.41 7.10 -6.04
N VAL A 32 -1.53 8.41 -5.85
CA VAL A 32 -2.78 9.14 -5.99
C VAL A 32 -3.05 9.36 -7.49
N PRO A 33 -4.19 8.89 -8.03
CA PRO A 33 -4.53 9.09 -9.43
C PRO A 33 -4.87 10.56 -9.72
N ASP A 34 -4.45 11.03 -10.89
CA ASP A 34 -4.86 12.34 -11.41
C ASP A 34 -6.31 12.29 -11.92
N GLN A 35 -6.99 13.45 -11.97
CA GLN A 35 -8.35 13.56 -12.47
C GLN A 35 -8.49 12.96 -13.88
N THR A 36 -7.48 13.14 -14.73
CA THR A 36 -7.43 12.59 -16.09
C THR A 36 -7.50 11.05 -16.11
N LEU A 37 -6.85 10.39 -15.14
CA LEU A 37 -6.87 8.93 -15.01
C LEU A 37 -8.24 8.45 -14.50
N LEU A 38 -8.83 9.17 -13.55
CA LEU A 38 -10.15 8.88 -13.02
C LEU A 38 -11.22 8.97 -14.12
N ASP A 39 -11.15 10.00 -14.96
CA ASP A 39 -12.07 10.19 -16.09
C ASP A 39 -11.90 9.09 -17.16
N LEU A 40 -10.67 8.66 -17.43
CA LEU A 40 -10.39 7.51 -18.31
C LEU A 40 -11.00 6.21 -17.76
N VAL A 41 -10.82 5.95 -16.46
CA VAL A 41 -11.40 4.76 -15.81
C VAL A 41 -12.94 4.86 -15.84
N ARG A 42 -13.50 6.03 -15.53
CA ARG A 42 -14.94 6.27 -15.59
C ARG A 42 -15.49 6.04 -16.99
N ALA A 43 -14.88 6.62 -18.02
CA ALA A 43 -15.28 6.42 -19.41
C ALA A 43 -15.25 4.95 -19.85
N LYS A 44 -14.39 4.13 -19.23
CA LYS A 44 -14.25 2.70 -19.52
C LYS A 44 -15.27 1.82 -18.79
N VAL A 45 -15.80 2.30 -17.67
CA VAL A 45 -16.81 1.59 -16.84
C VAL A 45 -18.24 2.02 -17.17
N VAL A 46 -18.41 3.18 -17.83
CA VAL A 46 -19.70 3.71 -18.30
C VAL A 46 -20.41 2.86 -19.40
N PRO A 47 -19.74 2.16 -20.33
CA PRO A 47 -20.44 1.40 -21.38
C PRO A 47 -21.29 0.27 -20.81
N GLU A 48 -22.52 0.13 -21.35
CA GLU A 48 -23.53 -0.86 -20.91
C GLU A 48 -23.06 -2.30 -20.87
N THR A 49 -22.01 -2.66 -21.61
CA THR A 49 -21.43 -4.01 -21.67
C THR A 49 -20.82 -4.47 -20.33
N VAL A 50 -20.51 -3.56 -19.41
CA VAL A 50 -19.93 -3.86 -18.09
C VAL A 50 -20.95 -3.72 -16.96
N ARG A 51 -22.13 -3.13 -17.20
CA ARG A 51 -23.17 -2.89 -16.19
C ARG A 51 -24.02 -4.15 -16.00
N PRO A 52 -23.84 -4.95 -14.94
CA PRO A 52 -24.82 -5.96 -14.60
C PRO A 52 -25.99 -5.20 -13.95
N LEU A 53 -26.87 -4.64 -14.77
CA LEU A 53 -28.20 -4.11 -14.45
C LEU A 53 -28.28 -3.14 -13.22
N ASN A 54 -28.49 -1.84 -13.49
CA ASN A 54 -28.93 -0.79 -12.54
C ASN A 54 -27.97 -0.23 -11.46
N ASP A 55 -26.74 -0.71 -11.32
CA ASP A 55 -25.84 -0.13 -10.29
C ASP A 55 -25.15 1.19 -10.75
N THR A 56 -25.24 2.23 -9.94
CA THR A 56 -24.51 3.51 -10.05
C THR A 56 -23.05 3.31 -9.67
N VAL A 57 -22.13 3.61 -10.59
CA VAL A 57 -20.69 3.48 -10.33
C VAL A 57 -20.07 4.82 -9.97
N LEU A 58 -19.46 4.90 -8.80
CA LEU A 58 -18.66 6.03 -8.32
C LEU A 58 -17.18 5.69 -8.47
N VAL A 59 -16.40 6.53 -9.15
CA VAL A 59 -14.94 6.35 -9.30
C VAL A 59 -14.24 7.40 -8.46
N GLU A 60 -13.43 6.96 -7.50
CA GLU A 60 -12.77 7.83 -6.53
C GLU A 60 -11.28 7.49 -6.38
N ALA A 61 -10.50 8.50 -5.99
CA ALA A 61 -9.08 8.35 -5.68
C ALA A 61 -8.87 7.66 -4.33
N ALA A 62 -7.85 6.79 -4.25
CA ALA A 62 -7.39 6.26 -2.99
C ALA A 62 -6.71 7.33 -2.13
N ILE A 63 -6.82 7.21 -0.81
CA ILE A 63 -6.22 8.12 0.17
C ILE A 63 -4.84 7.58 0.57
N LYS A 64 -3.80 8.39 0.40
CA LYS A 64 -2.46 8.04 0.82
C LYS A 64 -2.26 8.38 2.30
N ILE A 65 -1.95 7.37 3.11
CA ILE A 65 -1.59 7.54 4.51
C ILE A 65 -0.07 7.54 4.65
N THR A 66 0.48 8.68 5.06
CA THR A 66 1.91 8.78 5.38
C THR A 66 2.15 8.43 6.84
N TYR A 67 3.05 7.49 7.08
CA TYR A 67 3.46 7.08 8.41
C TYR A 67 4.99 7.02 8.51
N SER A 68 5.49 7.07 9.74
CA SER A 68 6.92 6.96 10.05
C SER A 68 7.18 5.69 10.84
N ILE A 69 8.33 5.07 10.56
CA ILE A 69 8.80 3.86 11.26
C ILE A 69 10.09 4.23 11.97
N ASP A 70 10.04 4.24 13.31
CA ASP A 70 11.18 4.45 14.19
C ASP A 70 11.49 3.14 14.92
N ALA A 71 12.67 2.60 14.61
CA ALA A 71 13.15 1.33 15.14
C ALA A 71 14.61 1.46 15.56
N VAL A 72 14.91 1.04 16.78
CA VAL A 72 16.26 0.81 17.29
C VAL A 72 16.57 -0.67 17.14
N ILE A 73 17.71 -0.97 16.51
CA ILE A 73 18.13 -2.33 16.22
C ILE A 73 19.40 -2.61 17.01
N TYR A 74 19.38 -3.65 17.83
CA TYR A 74 20.55 -4.12 18.56
C TYR A 74 21.21 -5.25 17.77
N VAL A 75 22.42 -4.97 17.29
CA VAL A 75 23.24 -5.94 16.59
C VAL A 75 24.22 -6.53 17.61
N GLY A 76 24.24 -7.85 17.74
CA GLY A 76 25.19 -8.56 18.59
C GLY A 76 26.61 -8.53 18.02
N GLY A 77 27.50 -9.35 18.59
CA GLY A 77 28.84 -9.54 18.03
C GLY A 77 28.78 -10.01 16.58
N GLY A 78 29.33 -9.22 15.65
CA GLY A 78 29.14 -9.44 14.22
C GLY A 78 29.69 -8.30 13.35
N PRO A 79 29.36 -8.28 12.05
CA PRO A 79 29.84 -7.28 11.09
C PRO A 79 29.42 -5.85 11.48
N ASP A 80 30.07 -4.86 10.86
CA ASP A 80 29.86 -3.42 11.15
C ASP A 80 28.36 -3.05 11.20
N GLN A 81 27.95 -2.44 12.32
CA GLN A 81 26.56 -2.06 12.61
C GLN A 81 25.97 -1.18 11.50
N LYS A 82 26.79 -0.34 10.86
CA LYS A 82 26.34 0.54 9.79
C LYS A 82 25.91 -0.26 8.55
N VAL A 83 26.66 -1.31 8.21
CA VAL A 83 26.35 -2.17 7.06
C VAL A 83 25.05 -2.93 7.29
N VAL A 84 24.85 -3.44 8.50
CA VAL A 84 23.60 -4.12 8.87
C VAL A 84 22.43 -3.15 8.79
N ARG A 85 22.55 -1.94 9.36
CA ARG A 85 21.51 -0.90 9.30
C ARG A 85 21.13 -0.56 7.86
N ASP A 86 22.11 -0.29 7.00
CA ASP A 86 21.88 0.12 5.60
C ASP A 86 21.20 -1.04 4.82
N ALA A 87 21.62 -2.28 5.05
CA ALA A 87 20.98 -3.45 4.46
C ALA A 87 19.52 -3.62 4.94
N ARG A 88 19.25 -3.47 6.25
CA ARG A 88 17.89 -3.57 6.79
C ARG A 88 16.98 -2.46 6.29
N ARG A 89 17.49 -1.23 6.19
CA ARG A 89 16.77 -0.11 5.58
C ARG A 89 16.31 -0.45 4.17
N LYS A 90 17.21 -0.95 3.33
CA LYS A 90 16.89 -1.34 1.95
C LYS A 90 15.82 -2.43 1.86
N VAL A 91 15.85 -3.42 2.76
CA VAL A 91 14.82 -4.46 2.81
C VAL A 91 13.48 -3.87 3.25
N LEU A 92 13.48 -3.01 4.27
CA LEU A 92 12.27 -2.33 4.76
C LEU A 92 11.64 -1.47 3.65
N ASP A 93 12.43 -0.69 2.91
CA ASP A 93 11.96 0.12 1.79
C ASP A 93 11.30 -0.77 0.71
N GLY A 94 11.87 -1.95 0.46
CA GLY A 94 11.29 -2.93 -0.46
C GLY A 94 9.97 -3.53 0.04
N VAL A 95 9.81 -3.74 1.35
CA VAL A 95 8.55 -4.18 1.95
C VAL A 95 7.50 -3.07 1.86
N VAL A 96 7.84 -1.84 2.22
CA VAL A 96 6.96 -0.67 2.10
C VAL A 96 6.51 -0.48 0.64
N ALA A 97 7.42 -0.60 -0.32
CA ALA A 97 7.09 -0.51 -1.74
C ALA A 97 6.13 -1.63 -2.20
N LYS A 98 6.24 -2.84 -1.63
CA LYS A 98 5.32 -3.96 -1.92
C LYS A 98 3.96 -3.80 -1.22
N SER A 99 3.94 -3.20 -0.04
CA SER A 99 2.73 -2.87 0.72
C SER A 99 1.93 -1.73 0.11
N ARG A 100 2.41 -1.10 -0.97
CA ARG A 100 1.73 -0.02 -1.69
C ARG A 100 0.53 -0.51 -2.51
N ARG A 101 -0.47 -1.04 -1.83
CA ARG A 101 -1.69 -1.62 -2.40
C ARG A 101 -2.90 -1.23 -1.55
N LEU A 102 -4.08 -1.18 -2.17
CA LEU A 102 -5.34 -0.94 -1.46
C LEU A 102 -5.53 -1.98 -0.37
N ARG A 103 -5.94 -1.52 0.83
CA ARG A 103 -6.22 -2.39 1.99
C ARG A 103 -4.99 -3.17 2.50
N ALA A 104 -3.79 -2.83 2.04
CA ALA A 104 -2.57 -3.45 2.53
C ALA A 104 -2.09 -2.73 3.79
N SER A 105 -2.40 -3.31 4.94
CA SER A 105 -1.87 -2.90 6.22
C SER A 105 -0.45 -3.43 6.40
N THR A 106 0.44 -2.61 6.95
CA THR A 106 1.78 -3.05 7.35
C THR A 106 1.79 -3.15 8.87
N PRO A 107 1.40 -4.31 9.44
CA PRO A 107 1.32 -4.45 10.88
C PRO A 107 2.71 -4.42 11.50
N ARG A 108 2.77 -4.05 12.78
CA ARG A 108 4.01 -4.02 13.57
C ARG A 108 4.81 -5.33 13.43
N SER A 109 4.13 -6.46 13.53
CA SER A 109 4.75 -7.79 13.43
C SER A 109 5.42 -8.07 12.08
N ALA A 110 4.90 -7.51 10.97
CA ALA A 110 5.51 -7.65 9.65
C ALA A 110 6.82 -6.85 9.57
N ILE A 111 6.86 -5.66 10.18
CA ILE A 111 8.05 -4.81 10.25
C ILE A 111 9.11 -5.47 11.13
N GLU A 112 8.73 -5.91 12.33
CA GLU A 112 9.62 -6.63 13.25
C GLU A 112 10.21 -7.86 12.58
N ARG A 113 9.39 -8.69 11.92
CA ARG A 113 9.86 -9.87 11.19
C ARG A 113 10.85 -9.51 10.07
N THR A 114 10.65 -8.40 9.40
CA THR A 114 11.54 -7.93 8.32
C THR A 114 12.90 -7.48 8.88
N LEU A 115 12.88 -6.78 10.02
CA LEU A 115 14.07 -6.28 10.69
C LEU A 115 14.83 -7.39 11.44
N HIS A 116 14.12 -8.39 11.98
CA HIS A 116 14.68 -9.49 12.79
C HIS A 116 15.14 -10.70 11.95
N ALA A 117 15.36 -10.52 10.64
CA ALA A 117 15.71 -11.66 9.79
C ALA A 117 16.98 -12.37 10.32
N SER A 118 16.92 -13.68 10.47
CA SER A 118 17.95 -14.50 11.15
C SER A 118 19.34 -14.42 10.50
N SER A 119 19.46 -13.88 9.28
CA SER A 119 20.72 -13.67 8.56
C SER A 119 21.46 -12.38 8.95
N SER A 120 20.95 -11.60 9.90
CA SER A 120 21.38 -10.23 10.14
C SER A 120 22.27 -10.02 11.37
N GLY A 121 22.40 -11.01 12.25
CA GLY A 121 23.07 -10.82 13.54
C GLY A 121 22.32 -9.90 14.52
N VAL A 122 21.08 -9.52 14.20
CA VAL A 122 20.21 -8.74 15.09
C VAL A 122 19.79 -9.62 16.27
N THR A 123 20.02 -9.12 17.46
CA THR A 123 19.71 -9.81 18.73
C THR A 123 18.46 -9.25 19.39
N GLY A 124 18.12 -7.99 19.10
CA GLY A 124 16.94 -7.33 19.64
C GLY A 124 16.50 -6.15 18.79
N ILE A 125 15.22 -5.79 18.91
CA ILE A 125 14.61 -4.66 18.22
C ILE A 125 13.67 -3.95 19.18
N ASP A 126 13.89 -2.65 19.36
CA ASP A 126 12.94 -1.75 20.00
C ASP A 126 12.28 -0.90 18.93
N LEU A 127 11.04 -1.24 18.58
CA LEU A 127 10.24 -0.48 17.65
C LEU A 127 9.44 0.56 18.44
N ALA A 128 9.81 1.83 18.33
CA ALA A 128 9.13 2.94 19.00
C ALA A 128 7.86 3.35 18.24
N THR A 129 7.93 3.35 16.91
CA THR A 129 6.77 3.52 16.02
C THR A 129 6.87 2.47 14.90
N PRO A 130 5.80 1.71 14.63
CA PRO A 130 4.48 2.24 14.34
C PRO A 130 3.37 1.73 15.28
N VAL A 131 2.34 2.55 15.44
CA VAL A 131 1.00 2.09 15.82
C VAL A 131 0.48 1.22 14.69
N ASP A 132 -0.21 0.14 15.01
CA ASP A 132 -0.74 -0.82 14.03
C ASP A 132 -1.59 -0.08 12.98
N TYR A 133 -0.99 0.23 11.82
CA TYR A 133 -1.66 1.03 10.80
C TYR A 133 -2.57 0.10 10.00
N MET A 134 -3.83 0.09 10.41
CA MET A 134 -4.90 -0.56 9.69
C MET A 134 -5.37 0.39 8.59
N CYS A 135 -5.04 0.09 7.34
CA CYS A 135 -5.59 0.83 6.20
C CYS A 135 -7.07 0.48 6.05
N ASP A 136 -7.93 1.49 6.00
CA ASP A 136 -9.34 1.30 5.66
C ASP A 136 -9.52 0.98 4.15
N LEU A 137 -10.76 0.71 3.73
CA LEU A 137 -11.14 0.27 2.39
C LEU A 137 -10.62 1.17 1.25
N ARG A 138 -10.31 2.43 1.56
CA ARG A 138 -9.88 3.48 0.63
C ARG A 138 -8.42 3.90 0.83
N GLU A 139 -7.74 3.36 1.82
CA GLU A 139 -6.42 3.82 2.24
C GLU A 139 -5.32 2.92 1.71
N PHE A 140 -4.15 3.52 1.49
CA PHE A 140 -2.92 2.82 1.17
C PHE A 140 -1.71 3.53 1.78
N THR A 141 -0.65 2.76 1.98
CA THR A 141 0.63 3.19 2.54
C THR A 141 1.68 3.46 1.47
#